data_AF-A0A534MEI6-F1
#
_entry.id   AF-A0A534MEI6-F1
#
_cell.length_a   1.000
_cell.length_b   1.000
_cell.length_c   1.000
_cell.angle_alpha   90.00
_cell.angle_beta   90.00
_cell.angle_gamma   90.00
#
_symmetry.space_group_name_H-M   'P 1'
#
loop_
_entity.id
_entity.type
_entity.pdbx_description
1 polymer ?
#
loop_
_entity_poly.entity_id
_entity_poly.type
_entity_poly.pdbx_seq_one_letter_code
_entity_poly.pdbx_strand_id
1 'polypeptide(L)'
;MPCPRCRAEIPPGADKCPVCGFVLSTPATAAPSRVACIACGELIPAGSAECPSCGAPQTRAPAPNRAASEDDAPPLLKDSSSYLVEEPVPDEAYRLFEIAQKAGKGAMVITRTFPQKVRERLGGPPFPILWLSNVGKEDTVRPKDLEKLSLAVEQFLAREKGVIFLDAIEYLVTNNNFLTVLRLVQSIRDQVAINNGVFLLSVNPSALDPHQLTLLEKEVDRVIPGSSGGSAASGR
;
A
#
# COMPACT_ATOMS: atom_id res chain seq x y z
N MET A 1 -45.72 33.50 44.79
CA MET A 1 -46.72 32.67 44.06
C MET A 1 -46.86 31.33 44.76
N PRO A 2 -48.06 30.74 44.92
CA PRO A 2 -48.22 29.46 45.59
C PRO A 2 -47.70 28.31 44.71
N CYS A 3 -47.01 27.34 45.32
CA CYS A 3 -46.52 26.15 44.63
C CYS A 3 -47.70 25.32 44.10
N PRO A 4 -47.71 24.90 42.82
CA PRO A 4 -48.83 24.13 42.27
C PRO A 4 -48.98 22.74 42.92
N ARG A 5 -47.92 22.21 43.55
CA ARG A 5 -47.92 20.87 44.14
C ARG A 5 -48.39 20.85 45.60
N CYS A 6 -47.86 21.71 46.45
CA CYS A 6 -48.17 21.71 47.88
C CYS A 6 -48.88 22.99 48.36
N ARG A 7 -49.12 23.96 47.46
CA ARG A 7 -49.74 25.27 47.73
C ARG A 7 -48.99 26.17 48.71
N ALA A 8 -47.82 25.78 49.19
CA ALA A 8 -46.95 26.65 50.00
C ALA A 8 -46.46 27.86 49.19
N GLU A 9 -46.27 28.99 49.87
CA GLU A 9 -45.87 30.24 49.24
C GLU A 9 -44.38 30.18 48.83
N ILE A 10 -44.09 30.45 47.56
CA ILE A 10 -42.73 30.43 47.02
C ILE A 10 -42.14 31.85 47.09
N PRO A 11 -40.96 32.03 47.71
CA PRO A 11 -40.24 33.30 47.72
C PRO A 11 -39.85 33.74 46.29
N PRO A 12 -39.90 35.04 45.97
CA PRO A 12 -39.49 35.54 44.66
C PRO A 12 -38.00 35.22 44.40
N GLY A 13 -37.70 34.61 43.25
CA GLY A 13 -36.35 34.22 42.83
C GLY A 13 -35.93 32.79 43.14
N ALA A 14 -36.75 31.99 43.84
CA ALA A 14 -36.47 30.59 44.10
C ALA A 14 -36.74 29.71 42.86
N ASP A 15 -35.75 28.90 42.48
CA ASP A 15 -35.77 27.93 41.38
C ASP A 15 -36.44 26.60 41.77
N LYS A 16 -36.64 26.35 43.07
CA LYS A 16 -37.39 25.21 43.63
C LYS A 16 -38.22 25.60 44.84
N CYS A 17 -39.34 24.92 45.05
CA CYS A 17 -40.15 25.05 46.25
C CYS A 17 -39.40 24.47 47.47
N PRO A 18 -39.17 25.24 48.54
CA PRO A 18 -38.38 24.78 49.69
C PRO A 18 -39.11 23.74 50.55
N VAL A 19 -40.44 23.65 50.44
CA VAL A 19 -41.24 22.72 51.26
C VAL A 19 -41.32 21.32 50.65
N CYS A 20 -41.52 21.23 49.33
CA CYS A 20 -41.72 19.93 48.65
C CYS A 20 -40.69 19.63 47.56
N GLY A 21 -39.74 20.53 47.30
CA GLY A 21 -38.70 20.38 46.30
C GLY A 21 -39.14 20.58 44.84
N PHE A 22 -40.36 21.06 44.59
CA PHE A 22 -40.89 21.24 43.23
C PHE A 22 -40.13 22.33 42.45
N VAL A 23 -39.49 21.97 41.33
CA VAL A 23 -38.68 22.88 40.49
C VAL A 23 -39.59 23.72 39.60
N LEU A 24 -39.39 25.05 39.59
CA LEU A 24 -40.29 26.01 38.93
C LEU A 24 -39.83 26.45 37.54
N SER A 25 -38.64 26.03 37.11
CA SER A 25 -38.10 26.34 35.80
C SER A 25 -37.36 25.13 35.24
N THR A 26 -37.91 24.55 34.18
CA THR A 26 -37.21 23.60 33.30
C THR A 26 -36.18 24.34 32.46
N PRO A 27 -34.92 23.88 32.36
CA PRO A 27 -34.00 24.40 31.35
C PRO A 27 -34.55 24.06 29.96
N ALA A 28 -34.51 25.02 29.04
CA ALA A 28 -34.72 24.77 27.63
C ALA A 28 -33.66 23.78 27.14
N THR A 29 -34.04 22.52 26.96
CA THR A 29 -33.21 21.50 26.31
C THR A 29 -32.88 21.99 24.90
N ALA A 30 -31.59 22.25 24.67
CA ALA A 30 -31.05 22.48 23.34
C ALA A 30 -31.50 21.34 22.41
N ALA A 31 -32.03 21.70 21.24
CA ALA A 31 -32.41 20.71 20.24
C ALA A 31 -31.20 19.83 19.90
N PRO A 32 -31.32 18.49 19.91
CA PRO A 32 -30.21 17.63 19.54
C PRO A 32 -29.90 17.86 18.05
N SER A 33 -28.65 18.21 17.75
CA SER A 33 -28.16 18.26 16.38
C SER A 33 -28.42 16.90 15.72
N ARG A 34 -28.94 16.90 14.49
CA ARG A 34 -29.17 15.69 13.70
C ARG A 34 -28.13 15.58 12.59
N VAL A 35 -27.67 14.37 12.32
CA VAL A 35 -26.72 14.03 11.26
C VAL A 35 -27.29 12.92 10.39
N ALA A 36 -26.90 12.86 9.12
CA ALA A 36 -27.34 11.78 8.23
C ALA A 36 -26.57 10.49 8.54
N CYS A 37 -27.28 9.37 8.58
CA CYS A 37 -26.72 8.03 8.71
C CYS A 37 -25.77 7.73 7.54
N ILE A 38 -24.58 7.22 7.85
CA ILE A 38 -23.56 6.91 6.82
C ILE A 38 -23.96 5.77 5.87
N ALA A 39 -24.96 4.97 6.25
CA ALA A 39 -25.38 3.79 5.49
C ALA A 39 -26.69 4.03 4.70
N CYS A 40 -27.72 4.58 5.33
CA CYS A 40 -29.04 4.76 4.70
C CYS A 40 -29.46 6.22 4.49
N GLY A 41 -28.69 7.19 5.00
CA GLY A 41 -28.99 8.62 4.87
C GLY A 41 -30.05 9.17 5.83
N GLU A 42 -30.65 8.33 6.68
CA GLU A 42 -31.67 8.75 7.66
C GLU A 42 -31.11 9.76 8.68
N LEU A 43 -31.91 10.76 9.08
CA LEU A 43 -31.50 11.79 10.04
C LEU A 43 -31.56 11.26 11.48
N ILE A 44 -30.40 10.98 12.06
CA ILE A 44 -30.23 10.44 13.42
C ILE A 44 -29.67 11.50 14.38
N PRO A 45 -29.86 11.37 15.71
CA PRO A 45 -29.21 12.25 16.68
C PRO A 45 -27.67 12.18 16.56
N ALA A 46 -27.00 13.33 16.58
CA ALA A 46 -25.55 13.42 16.54
C ALA A 46 -24.92 12.65 17.72
N GLY A 47 -23.96 11.78 17.44
CA GLY A 47 -23.31 10.91 18.44
C GLY A 47 -24.00 9.58 18.70
N SER A 48 -25.07 9.24 17.97
CA SER A 48 -25.66 7.89 18.01
C SER A 48 -24.64 6.85 17.57
N ALA A 49 -24.47 5.75 18.33
CA ALA A 49 -23.54 4.67 17.98
C ALA A 49 -24.07 3.80 16.82
N GLU A 50 -25.39 3.71 16.67
CA GLU A 50 -26.08 2.92 15.66
C GLU A 50 -27.29 3.68 15.10
N CYS A 51 -27.67 3.39 13.86
CA CYS A 51 -28.85 3.98 13.23
C CYS A 51 -30.11 3.20 13.65
N PRO A 52 -31.13 3.85 14.24
CA PRO A 52 -32.37 3.18 14.64
C PRO A 52 -33.22 2.68 13.47
N SER A 53 -33.02 3.20 12.25
CA SER A 53 -33.78 2.75 11.06
C SER A 53 -33.16 1.54 10.37
N CYS A 54 -31.82 1.44 10.31
CA CYS A 54 -31.15 0.36 9.57
C CYS A 54 -30.22 -0.52 10.41
N GLY A 55 -29.99 -0.18 11.67
CA GLY A 55 -29.09 -0.89 12.58
C GLY A 55 -27.60 -0.68 12.31
N ALA A 56 -27.22 0.16 11.33
CA ALA A 56 -25.81 0.33 10.98
C ALA A 56 -25.04 1.11 12.06
N PRO A 57 -23.82 0.70 12.45
CA PRO A 57 -22.96 1.46 13.35
C PRO A 57 -22.50 2.77 12.69
N GLN A 58 -22.41 3.84 13.48
CA GLN A 58 -22.14 5.22 13.01
C GLN A 58 -20.78 5.74 13.49
N THR A 59 -20.04 4.94 14.25
CA THR A 59 -18.63 5.18 14.55
C THR A 59 -17.79 4.88 13.31
N ARG A 60 -17.20 5.92 12.74
CA ARG A 60 -16.17 5.78 11.69
C ARG A 60 -14.94 5.16 12.34
N ALA A 61 -14.72 3.86 12.16
CA ALA A 61 -13.43 3.25 12.50
C ALA A 61 -12.33 4.05 11.79
N PRO A 62 -11.19 4.38 12.45
CA PRO A 62 -10.01 4.84 11.74
C PRO A 62 -9.73 3.81 10.67
N ALA A 63 -9.59 4.24 9.41
CA ALA A 63 -9.45 3.33 8.28
C ALA A 63 -8.39 2.27 8.61
N PRO A 64 -8.77 0.99 8.79
CA PRO A 64 -7.77 -0.05 8.76
C PRO A 64 -7.23 -0.02 7.34
N ASN A 65 -5.91 0.17 7.24
CA ASN A 65 -5.16 0.02 6.00
C ASN A 65 -5.75 -1.16 5.24
N ARG A 66 -6.30 -0.92 4.03
CA ARG A 66 -7.10 -1.90 3.30
C ARG A 66 -6.28 -3.19 3.18
N ALA A 67 -6.62 -4.16 4.01
CA ALA A 67 -6.29 -5.55 3.76
C ALA A 67 -6.88 -5.84 2.38
N ALA A 68 -6.00 -6.08 1.41
CA ALA A 68 -6.39 -6.64 0.14
C ALA A 68 -7.15 -7.93 0.46
N SER A 69 -8.41 -7.99 0.05
CA SER A 69 -9.20 -9.21 0.08
C SER A 69 -8.49 -10.26 -0.78
N GLU A 70 -8.25 -11.43 -0.20
CA GLU A 70 -7.51 -12.57 -0.79
C GLU A 70 -8.25 -13.27 -1.96
N ASP A 71 -9.24 -12.64 -2.60
CA ASP A 71 -10.04 -13.30 -3.65
C ASP A 71 -10.51 -12.40 -4.81
N ASP A 72 -9.88 -11.25 -5.00
CA ASP A 72 -9.93 -10.54 -6.29
C ASP A 72 -8.65 -10.86 -7.06
N ALA A 73 -8.79 -11.45 -8.25
CA ALA A 73 -7.67 -11.63 -9.18
C ALA A 73 -6.85 -10.32 -9.24
N PRO A 74 -5.55 -10.34 -8.92
CA PRO A 74 -4.81 -9.12 -8.63
C PRO A 74 -4.86 -8.18 -9.85
N PRO A 75 -4.93 -6.85 -9.63
CA PRO A 75 -4.87 -5.89 -10.73
C PRO A 75 -3.61 -6.18 -11.54
N LEU A 76 -3.80 -6.65 -12.78
CA LEU A 76 -2.72 -6.86 -13.74
C LEU A 76 -1.91 -5.56 -13.77
N LEU A 77 -0.63 -5.63 -13.40
CA LEU A 77 0.25 -4.48 -13.14
C LEU A 77 -0.09 -3.26 -14.02
N LYS A 78 -0.37 -2.13 -13.38
CA LYS A 78 -0.77 -0.90 -14.04
C LYS A 78 0.41 -0.29 -14.78
N ASP A 79 0.16 0.20 -15.98
CA ASP A 79 1.14 0.97 -16.74
C ASP A 79 1.60 2.22 -15.97
N SER A 80 2.80 2.69 -16.29
CA SER A 80 3.43 3.86 -15.66
C SER A 80 3.50 3.73 -14.13
N SER A 81 3.66 2.50 -13.61
CA SER A 81 3.67 2.24 -12.16
C SER A 81 4.84 1.35 -11.74
N SER A 82 5.21 1.49 -10.48
CA SER A 82 6.31 0.81 -9.82
C SER A 82 5.83 0.02 -8.61
N TYR A 83 6.43 -1.15 -8.40
CA TYR A 83 6.02 -2.11 -7.38
C TYR A 83 7.23 -2.63 -6.62
N LEU A 84 7.15 -2.62 -5.29
CA LEU A 84 8.10 -3.29 -4.41
C LEU A 84 7.48 -4.59 -3.91
N VAL A 85 8.14 -5.71 -4.15
CA VAL A 85 7.76 -7.02 -3.64
C VAL A 85 8.69 -7.38 -2.50
N GLU A 86 8.14 -7.49 -1.29
CA GLU A 86 8.89 -7.82 -0.09
C GLU A 86 8.90 -9.33 0.13
N GLU A 87 9.98 -9.99 -0.25
CA GLU A 87 10.08 -11.44 -0.25
C GLU A 87 11.54 -11.92 -0.05
N PRO A 88 11.78 -12.96 0.76
CA PRO A 88 13.12 -13.51 0.93
C PRO A 88 13.62 -14.28 -0.31
N VAL A 89 12.68 -14.84 -1.07
CA VAL A 89 12.91 -15.53 -2.35
C VAL A 89 11.96 -14.88 -3.36
N PRO A 90 12.45 -14.47 -4.56
CA PRO A 90 11.71 -13.61 -5.48
C PRO A 90 10.51 -14.26 -6.22
N ASP A 91 9.80 -15.20 -5.60
CA ASP A 91 8.81 -16.02 -6.29
C ASP A 91 7.60 -15.25 -6.80
N GLU A 92 7.08 -14.31 -6.02
CA GLU A 92 5.95 -13.49 -6.42
C GLU A 92 6.35 -12.47 -7.48
N ALA A 93 7.52 -11.82 -7.36
CA ALA A 93 8.00 -10.91 -8.39
C ALA A 93 8.22 -11.60 -9.75
N TYR A 94 8.82 -12.81 -9.76
CA TYR A 94 8.95 -13.60 -10.99
C TYR A 94 7.58 -13.98 -11.57
N ARG A 95 6.60 -14.36 -10.73
CA ARG A 95 5.23 -14.66 -11.18
C ARG A 95 4.55 -13.44 -11.82
N LEU A 96 4.63 -12.27 -11.17
CA LEU A 96 4.07 -11.02 -11.69
C LEU A 96 4.73 -10.61 -13.00
N PHE A 97 6.05 -10.80 -13.11
CA PHE A 97 6.80 -10.57 -14.34
C PHE A 97 6.35 -11.49 -15.48
N GLU A 98 6.18 -12.79 -15.23
CA GLU A 98 5.69 -13.73 -16.24
C GLU A 98 4.29 -13.36 -16.74
N ILE A 99 3.40 -12.92 -15.85
CA ILE A 99 2.05 -12.49 -16.24
C ILE A 99 2.15 -11.28 -17.20
N ALA A 100 2.98 -10.29 -16.87
CA ALA A 100 3.21 -9.12 -17.71
C ALA A 100 3.82 -9.49 -19.07
N GLN A 101 4.79 -10.41 -19.08
CA GLN A 101 5.39 -10.91 -20.32
C GLN A 101 4.37 -11.66 -21.18
N LYS A 102 3.56 -12.55 -20.59
CA LYS A 102 2.51 -13.31 -21.30
C LYS A 102 1.39 -12.39 -21.83
N ALA A 103 1.19 -11.23 -21.20
CA ALA A 103 0.30 -10.17 -21.69
C ALA A 103 0.89 -9.37 -22.87
N GLY A 104 2.09 -9.72 -23.35
CA GLY A 104 2.71 -9.12 -24.53
C GLY A 104 3.55 -7.87 -24.27
N LYS A 105 3.84 -7.53 -23.01
CA LYS A 105 4.78 -6.44 -22.70
C LYS A 105 6.21 -6.89 -23.01
N GLY A 106 7.03 -5.97 -23.53
CA GLY A 106 8.47 -6.20 -23.64
C GLY A 106 9.05 -6.56 -22.27
N ALA A 107 10.02 -7.46 -22.21
CA ALA A 107 10.52 -8.00 -20.95
C ALA A 107 12.00 -7.63 -20.76
N MET A 108 12.40 -7.22 -19.56
CA MET A 108 13.80 -7.02 -19.20
C MET A 108 14.03 -7.45 -17.76
N VAL A 109 15.07 -8.25 -17.52
CA VAL A 109 15.45 -8.68 -16.17
C VAL A 109 16.84 -8.17 -15.82
N ILE A 110 16.99 -7.64 -14.62
CA ILE A 110 18.25 -7.22 -14.03
C ILE A 110 18.45 -8.08 -12.79
N THR A 111 19.48 -8.92 -12.77
CA THR A 111 19.62 -9.93 -11.71
C THR A 111 21.07 -10.36 -11.52
N ARG A 112 21.40 -10.82 -10.31
CA ARG A 112 22.66 -11.52 -10.03
C ARG A 112 22.62 -13.00 -10.44
N THR A 113 21.44 -13.53 -10.71
CA THR A 113 21.25 -14.92 -11.13
C THR A 113 21.81 -15.12 -12.53
N PHE A 114 22.51 -16.24 -12.74
CA PHE A 114 23.11 -16.54 -14.04
C PHE A 114 22.02 -16.59 -15.13
N PRO A 115 22.19 -15.91 -16.28
CA PRO A 115 21.13 -15.73 -17.28
C PRO A 115 20.47 -17.02 -17.76
N GLN A 116 21.21 -18.12 -17.88
CA GLN A 116 20.63 -19.39 -18.30
C GLN A 116 19.54 -19.89 -17.33
N LYS A 117 19.76 -19.75 -16.01
CA LYS A 117 18.77 -20.15 -14.99
C LYS A 117 17.51 -19.29 -15.06
N VAL A 118 17.67 -18.01 -15.37
CA VAL A 118 16.55 -17.07 -15.54
C VAL A 118 15.71 -17.44 -16.75
N ARG A 119 16.37 -17.80 -17.88
CA ARG A 119 15.68 -18.27 -19.09
C ARG A 119 14.95 -19.60 -18.86
N GLU A 120 15.57 -20.53 -18.16
CA GLU A 120 14.97 -21.81 -17.78
C GLU A 120 13.72 -21.62 -16.90
N ARG A 121 13.73 -20.62 -16.01
CA ARG A 121 12.60 -20.28 -15.14
C ARG A 121 11.46 -19.62 -15.90
N LEU A 122 11.74 -18.54 -16.63
CA LEU A 122 10.71 -17.66 -17.21
C LEU A 122 10.14 -18.18 -18.55
N GLY A 123 10.95 -18.93 -19.32
CA GLY A 123 10.58 -19.33 -20.67
C GLY A 123 10.26 -18.15 -21.59
N GLY A 124 9.50 -18.42 -22.66
CA GLY A 124 9.04 -17.40 -23.60
C GLY A 124 10.07 -16.95 -24.65
N PRO A 125 9.73 -15.92 -25.45
CA PRO A 125 10.63 -15.34 -26.44
C PRO A 125 11.92 -14.80 -25.79
N PRO A 126 13.06 -14.77 -26.50
CA PRO A 126 14.28 -14.18 -25.97
C PRO A 126 14.08 -12.71 -25.57
N PHE A 127 14.49 -12.38 -24.34
CA PHE A 127 14.48 -11.02 -23.82
C PHE A 127 15.85 -10.64 -23.22
N PRO A 128 16.16 -9.33 -23.10
CA PRO A 128 17.36 -8.83 -22.44
C PRO A 128 17.44 -9.24 -20.96
N ILE A 129 18.59 -9.80 -20.58
CA ILE A 129 18.92 -10.11 -19.18
C ILE A 129 20.23 -9.41 -18.86
N LEU A 130 20.18 -8.35 -18.06
CA LEU A 130 21.36 -7.70 -17.54
C LEU A 130 21.87 -8.48 -16.33
N TRP A 131 23.02 -9.14 -16.52
CA TRP A 131 23.63 -9.89 -15.44
C TRP A 131 24.51 -9.00 -14.58
N LEU A 132 24.15 -8.86 -13.29
CA LEU A 132 24.95 -8.15 -12.30
C LEU A 132 26.13 -9.02 -11.87
N SER A 133 27.30 -8.80 -12.47
CA SER A 133 28.49 -9.60 -12.22
C SER A 133 29.77 -8.81 -12.44
N ASN A 134 30.82 -9.18 -11.71
CA ASN A 134 32.16 -8.61 -11.91
C ASN A 134 32.93 -9.30 -13.03
N VAL A 135 32.37 -10.36 -13.63
CA VAL A 135 32.96 -11.09 -14.74
C VAL A 135 32.76 -10.28 -16.03
N GLY A 136 33.84 -9.84 -16.67
CA GLY A 136 33.77 -8.98 -17.87
C GLY A 136 33.36 -9.71 -19.15
N LYS A 137 32.15 -10.31 -19.18
CA LYS A 137 31.55 -10.90 -20.39
C LYS A 137 30.57 -9.91 -21.04
N GLU A 138 30.19 -10.18 -22.28
CA GLU A 138 29.06 -9.51 -22.94
C GLU A 138 27.78 -9.67 -22.09
N ASP A 139 26.86 -8.70 -22.21
CA ASP A 139 25.61 -8.59 -21.42
C ASP A 139 25.76 -8.56 -19.90
N THR A 140 26.97 -8.22 -19.42
CA THR A 140 27.27 -8.05 -18.00
C THR A 140 27.35 -6.57 -17.61
N VAL A 141 26.82 -6.24 -16.45
CA VAL A 141 26.97 -4.95 -15.78
C VAL A 141 27.61 -5.18 -14.42
N ARG A 142 28.67 -4.43 -14.12
CA ARG A 142 29.27 -4.49 -12.78
C ARG A 142 28.28 -3.89 -11.78
N PRO A 143 28.11 -4.45 -10.57
CA PRO A 143 27.16 -3.92 -9.60
C PRO A 143 27.41 -2.46 -9.19
N LYS A 144 28.64 -1.96 -9.36
CA LYS A 144 29.01 -0.55 -9.09
C LYS A 144 28.77 0.40 -10.27
N ASP A 145 28.53 -0.15 -11.45
CA ASP A 145 28.33 0.61 -12.69
C ASP A 145 26.84 0.94 -12.87
N LEU A 146 26.31 1.73 -11.92
CA LEU A 146 24.90 2.09 -11.87
C LEU A 146 24.48 2.99 -13.04
N GLU A 147 25.43 3.76 -13.60
CA GLU A 147 25.22 4.56 -14.81
C GLU A 147 24.92 3.67 -16.02
N LYS A 148 25.71 2.62 -16.23
CA LYS A 148 25.46 1.64 -17.30
C LYS A 148 24.12 0.92 -17.13
N LEU A 149 23.74 0.60 -15.89
CA LEU A 149 22.44 0.00 -15.59
C LEU A 149 21.29 0.95 -15.96
N SER A 150 21.37 2.21 -15.50
CA SER A 150 20.37 3.24 -15.80
C SER A 150 20.21 3.46 -17.30
N LEU A 151 21.33 3.59 -18.03
CA LEU A 151 21.34 3.77 -19.47
C LEU A 151 20.71 2.59 -20.21
N ALA A 152 20.98 1.35 -19.78
CA ALA A 152 20.41 0.17 -20.41
C ALA A 152 18.88 0.09 -20.20
N VAL A 153 18.39 0.50 -19.02
CA VAL A 153 16.96 0.63 -18.74
C VAL A 153 16.32 1.71 -19.62
N GLU A 154 16.94 2.88 -19.72
CA GLU A 154 16.47 3.98 -20.57
C GLU A 154 16.37 3.54 -22.04
N GLN A 155 17.42 2.89 -22.56
CA GLN A 155 17.44 2.40 -23.94
C GLN A 155 16.39 1.34 -24.23
N PHE A 156 16.04 0.51 -23.24
CA PHE A 156 14.97 -0.48 -23.34
C PHE A 156 13.60 0.21 -23.40
N LEU A 157 13.31 1.10 -22.44
CA LEU A 157 12.03 1.81 -22.35
C LEU A 157 11.79 2.77 -23.52
N ALA A 158 12.84 3.32 -24.12
CA ALA A 158 12.73 4.18 -25.30
C ALA A 158 12.25 3.44 -26.55
N ARG A 159 12.40 2.10 -26.61
CA ARG A 159 12.04 1.27 -27.78
C ARG A 159 10.68 0.62 -27.62
N GLU A 160 10.36 0.16 -26.41
CA GLU A 160 9.23 -0.70 -26.15
C GLU A 160 8.54 -0.35 -24.84
N LYS A 161 7.21 -0.50 -24.82
CA LYS A 161 6.47 -0.51 -23.55
C LYS A 161 6.74 -1.84 -22.86
N GLY A 162 7.55 -1.81 -21.81
CA GLY A 162 8.07 -3.01 -21.19
C GLY A 162 7.83 -3.11 -19.69
N VAL A 163 7.92 -4.34 -19.19
CA VAL A 163 8.11 -4.65 -17.77
C VAL A 163 9.60 -4.85 -17.51
N ILE A 164 10.11 -4.13 -16.51
CA ILE A 164 11.47 -4.28 -16.00
C ILE A 164 11.36 -4.95 -14.65
N PHE A 165 12.16 -5.99 -14.43
CA PHE A 165 12.31 -6.61 -13.14
C PHE A 165 13.73 -6.47 -12.62
N LEU A 166 13.91 -5.75 -11.52
CA LEU A 166 15.14 -5.73 -10.75
C LEU A 166 15.03 -6.72 -9.59
N ASP A 167 15.73 -7.83 -9.76
CA ASP A 167 15.78 -8.95 -8.83
C ASP A 167 16.84 -8.70 -7.75
N ALA A 168 16.41 -8.71 -6.48
CA ALA A 168 17.23 -8.63 -5.29
C ALA A 168 18.07 -7.34 -5.20
N ILE A 169 17.41 -6.21 -4.94
CA ILE A 169 18.05 -4.89 -4.79
C ILE A 169 19.14 -4.87 -3.71
N GLU A 170 19.04 -5.73 -2.70
CA GLU A 170 20.05 -5.86 -1.63
C GLU A 170 21.44 -6.17 -2.20
N TYR A 171 21.55 -6.80 -3.37
CA TYR A 171 22.83 -7.00 -4.00
C TYR A 171 23.47 -5.69 -4.49
N LEU A 172 22.67 -4.75 -5.00
CA LEU A 172 23.18 -3.42 -5.33
C LEU A 172 23.55 -2.64 -4.08
N VAL A 173 22.75 -2.74 -3.01
CA VAL A 173 23.00 -2.07 -1.72
C VAL A 173 24.25 -2.61 -1.04
N THR A 174 24.53 -3.91 -1.10
CA THR A 174 25.77 -4.47 -0.53
C THR A 174 27.03 -4.04 -1.28
N ASN A 175 26.91 -3.57 -2.53
CA ASN A 175 28.05 -3.14 -3.35
C ASN A 175 28.19 -1.61 -3.45
N ASN A 176 27.19 -0.84 -3.02
CA ASN A 176 27.10 0.60 -3.20
C ASN A 176 26.52 1.28 -1.95
N ASN A 177 26.71 2.59 -1.82
CA ASN A 177 25.98 3.34 -0.81
C ASN A 177 24.46 3.31 -1.08
N PHE A 178 23.65 3.05 -0.05
CA PHE A 178 22.19 2.92 -0.18
C PHE A 178 21.54 4.10 -0.91
N LEU A 179 21.88 5.34 -0.54
CA LEU A 179 21.30 6.52 -1.17
C LEU A 179 21.61 6.62 -2.67
N THR A 180 22.71 6.03 -3.14
CA THR A 180 23.02 5.97 -4.57
C THR A 180 22.11 4.97 -5.28
N VAL A 181 21.82 3.83 -4.66
CA VAL A 181 20.86 2.85 -5.17
C VAL A 181 19.44 3.41 -5.14
N LEU A 182 19.06 4.14 -4.09
CA LEU A 182 17.76 4.80 -4.00
C LEU A 182 17.55 5.80 -5.15
N ARG A 183 18.58 6.60 -5.49
CA ARG A 183 18.53 7.51 -6.65
C ARG A 183 18.39 6.76 -7.98
N LEU A 184 19.00 5.58 -8.11
CA LEU A 184 18.80 4.73 -9.28
C LEU A 184 17.35 4.25 -9.38
N VAL A 185 16.77 3.78 -8.28
CA VAL A 185 15.35 3.36 -8.22
C VAL A 185 14.43 4.51 -8.60
N GLN A 186 14.66 5.71 -8.05
CA GLN A 186 13.92 6.93 -8.40
C GLN A 186 14.04 7.24 -9.90
N SER A 187 15.25 7.21 -10.44
CA SER A 187 15.49 7.45 -11.87
C SER A 187 14.77 6.44 -12.75
N ILE A 188 14.79 5.14 -12.41
CA ILE A 188 14.09 4.10 -13.18
C ILE A 188 12.57 4.30 -13.08
N ARG A 189 12.04 4.62 -11.89
CA ARG A 189 10.62 4.92 -11.70
C ARG A 189 10.16 6.06 -12.61
N ASP A 190 10.93 7.15 -12.65
CA ASP A 190 10.57 8.31 -13.47
C ASP A 190 10.57 7.95 -14.97
N GLN A 191 11.54 7.14 -15.43
CA GLN A 191 11.55 6.63 -16.80
C GLN A 191 10.34 5.73 -17.10
N VAL A 192 9.97 4.86 -16.17
CA VAL A 192 8.82 3.96 -16.27
C VAL A 192 7.51 4.75 -16.35
N ALA A 193 7.37 5.80 -15.55
CA ALA A 193 6.21 6.68 -15.55
C ALA A 193 6.00 7.35 -16.93
N ILE A 194 7.07 7.87 -17.52
CA ILE A 194 7.05 8.59 -18.81
C ILE A 194 6.81 7.64 -20.00
N ASN A 195 7.37 6.42 -19.97
CA ASN A 195 7.37 5.52 -21.11
C ASN A 195 6.26 4.44 -21.07
N ASN A 196 5.23 4.59 -20.22
CA ASN A 196 4.19 3.58 -20.00
C ASN A 196 4.75 2.18 -19.66
N GLY A 197 5.88 2.14 -18.96
CA GLY A 197 6.51 0.91 -18.51
C GLY A 197 5.87 0.36 -17.24
N VAL A 198 6.39 -0.76 -16.76
CA VAL A 198 6.12 -1.29 -15.42
C VAL A 198 7.45 -1.61 -14.76
N PHE A 199 7.64 -1.21 -13.51
CA PHE A 199 8.83 -1.55 -12.73
C PHE A 199 8.48 -2.47 -11.58
N LEU A 200 9.06 -3.68 -11.60
CA LEU A 200 9.03 -4.62 -10.50
C LEU A 200 10.38 -4.62 -9.80
N LEU A 201 10.36 -4.50 -8.49
CA LEU A 201 11.53 -4.55 -7.63
C LEU A 201 11.30 -5.61 -6.56
N SER A 202 12.19 -6.58 -6.41
CA SER A 202 12.15 -7.48 -5.26
C SER A 202 13.19 -7.08 -4.22
N VAL A 203 12.82 -7.22 -2.95
CA VAL A 203 13.71 -6.98 -1.81
C VAL A 203 13.47 -8.03 -0.74
N ASN A 204 14.55 -8.56 -0.17
CA ASN A 204 14.45 -9.26 1.10
C ASN A 204 14.39 -8.23 2.24
N PRO A 205 13.25 -8.07 2.95
CA PRO A 205 13.11 -7.05 4.00
C PRO A 205 14.06 -7.26 5.18
N SER A 206 14.59 -8.48 5.37
CA SER A 206 15.59 -8.78 6.41
C SER A 206 17.02 -8.38 6.01
N ALA A 207 17.25 -8.03 4.73
CA ALA A 207 18.57 -7.68 4.21
C ALA A 207 18.88 -6.18 4.25
N LEU A 208 17.87 -5.34 4.51
CA LEU A 208 18.01 -3.90 4.67
C LEU A 208 17.68 -3.50 6.11
N ASP A 209 18.30 -2.42 6.59
CA ASP A 209 17.88 -1.83 7.85
C ASP A 209 16.50 -1.12 7.72
N PRO A 210 15.68 -1.08 8.79
CA PRO A 210 14.27 -0.65 8.68
C PRO A 210 14.07 0.74 8.08
N HIS A 211 15.00 1.65 8.34
CA HIS A 211 14.96 3.00 7.76
C HIS A 211 15.14 2.98 6.24
N GLN A 212 16.08 2.17 5.73
CA GLN A 212 16.29 2.00 4.29
C GLN A 212 15.06 1.39 3.61
N LEU A 213 14.46 0.37 4.23
CA LEU A 213 13.26 -0.25 3.70
C LEU A 213 12.11 0.76 3.61
N THR A 214 11.84 1.53 4.67
CA THR A 214 10.81 2.58 4.65
C THR A 214 11.09 3.67 3.61
N LEU A 215 12.36 4.02 3.37
CA LEU A 215 12.68 4.96 2.29
C LEU A 215 12.37 4.36 0.92
N LEU A 216 12.68 3.08 0.71
CA LEU A 216 12.41 2.39 -0.55
C LEU A 216 10.91 2.22 -0.83
N GLU A 217 10.14 1.81 0.18
CA GLU A 217 8.67 1.68 0.12
C GLU A 217 7.99 2.99 -0.32
N LYS A 218 8.51 4.13 0.14
CA LYS A 218 7.98 5.46 -0.20
C LYS A 218 8.26 5.88 -1.65
N GLU A 219 9.23 5.25 -2.31
CA GLU A 219 9.57 5.60 -3.69
C GLU A 219 8.72 4.85 -4.72
N VAL A 220 8.02 3.78 -4.32
CA VAL A 220 7.18 3.00 -5.24
C VAL A 220 5.70 3.31 -5.10
N ASP A 221 4.91 3.02 -6.15
CA ASP A 221 3.47 3.26 -6.15
C ASP A 221 2.70 2.26 -5.29
N ARG A 222 3.22 1.03 -5.17
CA ARG A 222 2.59 -0.03 -4.37
C ARG A 222 3.60 -1.02 -3.82
N VAL A 223 3.42 -1.36 -2.55
CA VAL A 223 4.10 -2.48 -1.89
C VAL A 223 3.23 -3.73 -1.99
N ILE A 224 3.83 -4.86 -2.35
CA ILE A 224 3.22 -6.17 -2.46
C ILE A 224 3.92 -7.09 -1.46
N PRO A 225 3.18 -7.70 -0.50
CA PRO A 225 3.77 -8.69 0.37
C PRO A 225 4.13 -9.94 -0.45
N GLY A 226 5.32 -10.49 -0.23
CA GLY A 226 5.70 -11.75 -0.83
C GLY A 226 4.73 -12.86 -0.45
N SER A 227 4.49 -13.80 -1.37
CA SER A 227 3.73 -15.00 -1.03
C SER A 227 4.58 -15.85 -0.08
N SER A 228 4.44 -15.63 1.23
CA SER A 228 4.86 -16.62 2.21
C SER A 228 4.02 -17.86 1.92
N GLY A 229 4.63 -18.88 1.31
CA GLY A 229 3.98 -20.15 1.04
C GLY A 229 3.19 -20.58 2.27
N GLY A 230 1.86 -20.56 2.15
CA GLY A 230 0.97 -21.02 3.19
C GLY A 230 1.30 -22.47 3.48
N SER A 231 2.05 -22.71 4.55
CA SER A 231 2.11 -24.01 5.18
C SER A 231 0.74 -24.24 5.81
N ALA A 232 -0.18 -24.78 5.00
CA ALA A 232 -1.38 -25.44 5.47
C ALA A 232 -0.95 -26.71 6.22
N ALA A 233 -0.48 -26.56 7.45
CA ALA A 233 -0.49 -27.63 8.43
C ALA A 233 -1.93 -27.73 8.99
N SER A 234 -2.83 -28.30 8.19
CA SER A 234 -4.15 -28.76 8.65
C SER A 234 -4.05 -30.23 9.03
N GLY A 235 -4.10 -30.49 10.33
CA GLY A 235 -4.79 -31.61 10.96
C GLY A 235 -4.38 -33.04 10.60
N ARG A 236 -3.73 -33.70 11.56
CA ARG A 236 -4.14 -35.03 12.03
C ARG A 236 -4.02 -35.12 13.54
#